data_AF-A0A9W8EGI7-F1
#
_entry.id   AF-A0A9W8EGI7-F1
#
_cell.length_a   1.000
_cell.length_b   1.000
_cell.length_c   1.000
_cell.angle_alpha   90.00
_cell.angle_beta   90.00
_cell.angle_gamma   90.00
#
_symmetry.space_group_name_H-M   'P 1'
#
loop_
_entity.id
_entity.type
_entity.pdbx_description
1 polymer ?
#
loop_
_entity_poly.entity_id
_entity_poly.type
_entity_poly.pdbx_seq_one_letter_code
_entity_poly.pdbx_strand_id
1 'polypeptide(L)'
;ALELKKSVFVAHVARVFSGEDVQAVRESLLRDKKIAQATHNILAYRIRLDNGSISHDNDDDGETAAGKRLGHLLQLLEVDNIVVVVTRWFGGTHLGPDRFKLINSAARQALEAGGYITDQTKTTATKKTSRK
;
A
#
# COMPACT_ATOMS: atom_id res chain seq x y z
N ALA A 1 2.83 11.95 3.15
CA ALA A 1 3.56 10.95 3.96
C ALA A 1 2.89 10.85 5.31
N LEU A 2 2.89 9.68 5.94
CA LEU A 2 2.44 9.53 7.33
C LEU A 2 3.66 9.46 8.24
N GLU A 3 3.52 10.01 9.44
CA GLU A 3 4.63 10.10 10.38
C GLU A 3 4.19 9.68 11.79
N LEU A 4 5.03 8.91 12.48
CA LEU A 4 4.86 8.59 13.90
C LEU A 4 6.21 8.37 14.55
N LYS A 5 6.49 9.09 15.65
CA LYS A 5 7.76 9.04 16.39
C LYS A 5 8.97 9.09 15.46
N LYS A 6 8.99 10.10 14.57
CA LYS A 6 10.02 10.34 13.53
C LYS A 6 10.17 9.25 12.46
N SER A 7 9.42 8.14 12.54
CA SER A 7 9.36 7.19 11.44
C SER A 7 8.44 7.76 10.36
N VAL A 8 8.88 7.70 9.10
CA VAL A 8 8.15 8.22 7.95
C VAL A 8 7.71 7.06 7.07
N PHE A 9 6.48 7.12 6.58
CA PHE A 9 5.86 6.12 5.71
C PHE A 9 5.34 6.80 4.44
N VAL A 10 5.78 6.31 3.29
CA VAL A 10 5.31 6.76 1.98
C VAL A 10 4.90 5.53 1.19
N ALA A 11 3.69 5.57 0.62
CA ALA A 11 3.21 4.50 -0.25
C ALA A 11 3.29 4.94 -1.72
N HIS A 12 3.71 4.01 -2.55
CA HIS A 12 3.79 4.10 -4.00
C HIS A 12 2.89 3.02 -4.58
N VAL A 13 2.09 3.37 -5.59
CA VAL A 13 1.18 2.44 -6.24
C VAL A 13 1.33 2.55 -7.75
N ALA A 14 1.24 1.42 -8.44
CA ALA A 14 1.29 1.37 -9.88
C ALA A 14 0.45 0.23 -10.42
N ARG A 15 -0.07 0.41 -11.64
CA ARG A 15 -0.71 -0.66 -12.40
C ARG A 15 0.34 -1.65 -12.87
N VAL A 16 0.01 -2.93 -12.75
CA VAL A 16 0.85 -4.05 -13.15
C VAL A 16 -0.04 -5.17 -13.69
N PHE A 17 0.45 -5.88 -14.69
CA PHE A 17 -0.27 -6.97 -15.35
C PHE A 17 0.55 -8.25 -15.41
N SER A 18 1.82 -8.20 -15.02
CA SER A 18 2.69 -9.37 -14.89
C SER A 18 3.67 -9.25 -13.71
N GLY A 19 4.38 -10.34 -13.42
CA GLY A 19 5.46 -10.32 -12.42
C GLY A 19 6.63 -9.43 -12.86
N GLU A 20 6.89 -9.34 -14.16
CA GLU A 20 7.92 -8.45 -14.74
C GLU A 20 7.58 -6.98 -14.50
N ASP A 21 6.29 -6.59 -14.63
CA ASP A 21 5.86 -5.22 -14.31
C ASP A 21 6.14 -4.88 -12.85
N VAL A 22 5.87 -5.81 -11.93
CA VAL A 22 6.15 -5.64 -10.48
C VAL A 22 7.63 -5.39 -10.25
N GLN A 23 8.51 -6.17 -10.88
CA GLN A 23 9.96 -5.97 -10.76
C GLN A 23 10.39 -4.64 -11.38
N ALA A 24 9.87 -4.28 -12.56
CA ALA A 24 10.17 -3.01 -13.20
C ALA A 24 9.78 -1.80 -12.34
N VAL A 25 8.63 -1.86 -11.66
CA VAL A 25 8.20 -0.82 -10.71
C VAL A 25 9.14 -0.77 -9.51
N ARG A 26 9.46 -1.92 -8.90
CA ARG A 26 10.40 -2.00 -7.77
C ARG A 26 11.74 -1.38 -8.13
N GLU A 27 12.34 -1.79 -9.25
CA GLU A 27 13.61 -1.25 -9.74
C GLU A 27 13.52 0.24 -10.01
N SER A 28 12.40 0.71 -10.58
CA SER A 28 12.20 2.13 -10.83
C SER A 28 12.15 2.97 -9.56
N LEU A 29 11.53 2.46 -8.50
CA LEU A 29 11.53 3.12 -7.19
C LEU A 29 12.93 3.13 -6.56
N LEU A 30 13.68 2.03 -6.69
CA LEU A 30 15.04 1.91 -6.16
C LEU A 30 16.08 2.73 -6.94
N ARG A 31 15.73 3.31 -8.10
CA ARG A 31 16.57 4.33 -8.75
C ARG A 31 16.60 5.65 -7.96
N ASP A 32 15.59 5.94 -7.15
CA ASP A 32 15.65 7.04 -6.18
C ASP A 32 16.51 6.63 -4.99
N LYS A 33 17.65 7.32 -4.80
CA LYS A 33 18.59 7.04 -3.72
C LYS A 33 17.96 7.12 -2.33
N LYS A 34 16.97 7.99 -2.11
CA LYS A 34 16.30 8.12 -0.81
C LYS A 34 15.48 6.88 -0.48
N ILE A 35 14.82 6.30 -1.49
CA ILE A 35 14.02 5.08 -1.36
C ILE A 35 14.94 3.86 -1.25
N ALA A 36 16.00 3.79 -2.04
CA ALA A 36 16.99 2.71 -1.98
C ALA A 36 17.70 2.63 -0.63
N GLN A 37 17.87 3.76 0.06
CA GLN A 37 18.46 3.85 1.40
C GLN A 37 17.42 3.80 2.54
N ALA A 38 16.15 3.58 2.22
CA ALA A 38 15.11 3.45 3.24
C ALA A 38 15.35 2.21 4.10
N THR A 39 14.76 2.19 5.29
CA THR A 39 14.90 1.04 6.20
C THR A 39 14.18 -0.18 5.65
N HIS A 40 12.99 0.02 5.08
CA HIS A 40 12.18 -1.05 4.47
C HIS A 40 11.41 -0.51 3.26
N ASN A 41 11.30 -1.30 2.20
CA ASN A 41 10.48 -1.11 1.02
C ASN A 41 9.51 -2.29 0.89
N ILE A 42 8.49 -2.27 1.75
CA ILE A 42 7.52 -3.36 1.91
C ILE A 42 6.66 -3.42 0.66
N LEU A 43 6.54 -4.59 0.04
CA LEU A 43 5.85 -4.76 -1.24
C LEU A 43 4.72 -5.78 -1.12
N ALA A 44 3.61 -5.50 -1.79
CA ALA A 44 2.60 -6.51 -2.10
C ALA A 44 1.96 -6.19 -3.45
N TYR A 45 1.58 -7.22 -4.20
CA TYR A 45 0.83 -7.06 -5.43
C TYR A 45 -0.30 -8.07 -5.54
N ARG A 46 -1.27 -7.75 -6.39
CA ARG A 46 -2.36 -8.64 -6.77
C ARG A 46 -2.69 -8.39 -8.24
N ILE A 47 -2.62 -9.42 -9.05
CA ILE A 47 -2.79 -9.38 -10.51
C ILE A 47 -3.85 -10.41 -10.90
N ARG A 48 -4.83 -9.96 -11.69
CA ARG A 48 -5.83 -10.83 -12.31
C ARG A 48 -5.34 -11.22 -13.70
N LEU A 49 -5.10 -12.51 -13.88
CA LEU A 49 -4.65 -13.08 -15.14
C LEU A 49 -5.84 -13.29 -16.09
N ASP A 50 -5.56 -13.43 -17.38
CA ASP A 50 -6.60 -13.59 -18.43
C ASP A 50 -7.49 -14.82 -18.22
N ASN A 51 -6.95 -15.87 -17.59
CA ASN A 51 -7.70 -17.08 -17.23
C ASN A 51 -8.60 -16.90 -16.00
N GLY A 52 -8.70 -15.69 -15.45
CA GLY A 52 -9.50 -15.35 -14.27
C GLY A 52 -8.86 -15.70 -12.93
N SER A 53 -7.71 -16.37 -12.92
CA SER A 53 -6.97 -16.65 -11.69
C SER A 53 -6.25 -15.40 -11.17
N ILE A 54 -5.92 -15.42 -9.87
CA ILE A 54 -5.21 -14.32 -9.21
C ILE A 54 -3.79 -14.77 -8.91
N SER A 55 -2.81 -14.03 -9.43
CA SER A 55 -1.42 -14.08 -8.97
C SER A 55 -1.20 -12.99 -7.93
N HIS A 56 -0.65 -13.33 -6.78
CA HIS A 56 -0.32 -12.38 -5.73
C HIS A 56 0.91 -12.86 -4.97
N ASP A 57 1.70 -11.93 -4.47
CA ASP A 57 2.80 -12.21 -3.57
C ASP A 57 3.16 -10.94 -2.78
N ASN A 58 4.05 -11.08 -1.81
CA ASN A 58 4.47 -9.99 -0.95
C ASN A 58 5.91 -10.15 -0.44
N ASP A 59 6.56 -9.03 -0.15
CA ASP A 59 7.89 -8.95 0.45
C ASP A 59 7.82 -8.04 1.69
N ASP A 60 8.27 -8.55 2.82
CA ASP A 60 8.33 -7.78 4.07
C ASP A 60 9.50 -6.78 4.07
N ASP A 61 10.54 -7.02 3.26
CA ASP A 61 11.81 -6.30 3.25
C ASP A 61 12.39 -6.05 4.67
N GLY A 62 12.32 -7.08 5.53
CA GLY A 62 12.77 -7.02 6.93
C GLY A 62 11.76 -6.43 7.92
N GLU A 63 10.66 -5.82 7.47
CA GLU A 63 9.55 -5.41 8.33
C GLU A 63 8.60 -6.59 8.56
N THR A 64 8.95 -7.47 9.50
CA THR A 64 8.26 -8.75 9.71
C THR A 64 6.73 -8.63 9.72
N ALA A 65 6.09 -9.47 8.89
CA ALA A 65 4.66 -9.61 8.64
C ALA A 65 3.96 -8.42 7.96
N ALA A 66 4.67 -7.38 7.53
CA ALA A 66 4.06 -6.21 6.90
C ALA A 66 3.57 -6.47 5.47
N GLY A 67 4.37 -7.15 4.65
CA GLY A 67 4.04 -7.51 3.27
C GLY A 67 2.79 -8.37 3.20
N LYS A 68 2.70 -9.42 4.03
CA LYS A 68 1.51 -10.28 4.06
C LYS A 68 0.24 -9.52 4.48
N ARG A 69 0.36 -8.58 5.42
CA ARG A 69 -0.75 -7.71 5.84
C ARG A 69 -1.17 -6.74 4.72
N LEU A 70 -0.20 -6.23 3.97
CA LEU A 70 -0.44 -5.36 2.83
C LEU A 70 -1.14 -6.13 1.67
N GLY A 71 -0.71 -7.37 1.39
CA GLY A 71 -1.39 -8.25 0.45
C GLY A 71 -2.83 -8.56 0.87
N HIS A 72 -3.06 -8.83 2.16
CA HIS A 72 -4.40 -9.01 2.69
C HIS A 72 -5.25 -7.73 2.57
N LEU A 73 -4.67 -6.54 2.73
CA LEU A 73 -5.39 -5.28 2.48
C LEU A 73 -5.88 -5.20 1.02
N LEU A 74 -5.04 -5.53 0.03
CA LEU A 74 -5.44 -5.55 -1.37
C LEU A 74 -6.58 -6.53 -1.64
N GLN A 75 -6.53 -7.71 -1.02
CA GLN A 75 -7.60 -8.70 -1.10
C GLN A 75 -8.91 -8.18 -0.50
N LEU A 76 -8.88 -7.57 0.69
CA LEU A 76 -10.07 -7.02 1.35
C LEU A 76 -10.70 -5.86 0.59
N LEU A 77 -9.89 -5.09 -0.12
CA LEU A 77 -10.36 -3.99 -0.96
C LEU A 77 -10.74 -4.45 -2.37
N GLU A 78 -10.53 -5.74 -2.69
CA GLU A 78 -10.76 -6.33 -4.01
C GLU A 78 -10.08 -5.56 -5.16
N VAL A 79 -8.87 -5.05 -4.89
CA VAL A 79 -8.08 -4.30 -5.87
C VAL A 79 -7.11 -5.24 -6.57
N ASP A 80 -7.30 -5.41 -7.87
CA ASP A 80 -6.45 -6.21 -8.74
C ASP A 80 -5.63 -5.32 -9.69
N ASN A 81 -4.64 -5.94 -10.33
CA ASN A 81 -3.71 -5.34 -11.31
C ASN A 81 -2.93 -4.15 -10.74
N ILE A 82 -2.55 -4.27 -9.46
CA ILE A 82 -1.84 -3.23 -8.71
C ILE A 82 -0.71 -3.83 -7.89
N VAL A 83 0.41 -3.11 -7.86
CA VAL A 83 1.46 -3.24 -6.85
C VAL A 83 1.41 -2.05 -5.91
N VAL A 84 1.65 -2.31 -4.63
CA VAL A 84 1.86 -1.30 -3.60
C VAL A 84 3.22 -1.52 -2.97
N VAL A 85 4.01 -0.44 -2.89
CA VAL A 85 5.26 -0.41 -2.14
C VAL A 85 5.15 0.64 -1.05
N VAL A 86 5.26 0.24 0.21
CA VAL A 86 5.32 1.15 1.35
C VAL A 86 6.77 1.27 1.81
N THR A 87 7.36 2.42 1.52
CA THR A 87 8.70 2.78 1.96
C THR A 87 8.64 3.37 3.37
N ARG A 88 9.41 2.77 4.28
CA ARG A 88 9.57 3.21 5.67
C ARG A 88 11.00 3.66 5.94
N TRP A 89 11.14 4.85 6.49
CA TRP A 89 12.38 5.32 7.13
C TRP A 89 12.22 5.24 8.66
N PHE A 90 13.10 4.52 9.33
CA PHE A 90 13.05 4.31 10.79
C PHE A 90 13.46 5.58 11.54
N GLY A 91 12.61 6.01 12.48
CA GLY A 91 12.80 7.23 13.26
C GLY A 91 13.63 7.07 14.55
N GLY A 92 14.23 5.90 14.80
CA GLY A 92 15.00 5.63 16.02
C GLY A 92 14.18 5.10 17.20
N THR A 93 12.88 4.82 17.03
CA THR A 93 12.04 4.22 18.09
C THR A 93 11.14 3.13 17.53
N HIS A 94 11.15 1.95 18.14
CA HIS A 94 10.24 0.86 17.77
C HIS A 94 8.79 1.26 18.02
N LEU A 95 7.96 1.09 16.99
CA LEU A 95 6.53 1.43 17.06
C LEU A 95 5.66 0.25 17.52
N GLY A 96 6.25 -0.94 17.69
CA GLY A 96 5.49 -2.15 17.99
C GLY A 96 4.41 -2.39 16.92
N PRO A 97 3.18 -2.79 17.32
CA PRO A 97 2.08 -3.02 16.39
C PRO A 97 1.57 -1.77 15.65
N ASP A 98 1.82 -0.55 16.16
CA ASP A 98 1.26 0.67 15.55
C ASP A 98 1.77 0.89 14.13
N ARG A 99 2.99 0.43 13.81
CA ARG A 99 3.53 0.51 12.44
C ARG A 99 2.60 -0.10 11.40
N PHE A 100 1.89 -1.18 11.72
CA PHE A 100 0.98 -1.83 10.78
C PHE A 100 -0.21 -0.94 10.44
N LYS A 101 -0.68 -0.13 11.40
CA LYS A 101 -1.74 0.86 11.15
C LYS A 101 -1.24 1.89 10.13
N LEU A 102 -0.03 2.41 10.33
CA LEU A 102 0.57 3.41 9.44
C LEU A 102 0.83 2.85 8.04
N ILE A 103 1.35 1.63 7.93
CA ILE A 103 1.60 0.94 6.65
C ILE A 103 0.30 0.78 5.87
N ASN A 104 -0.75 0.24 6.52
CA ASN A 104 -2.04 0.04 5.88
C ASN A 104 -2.73 1.37 5.52
N SER A 105 -2.65 2.37 6.40
CA SER A 105 -3.22 3.70 6.14
C SER A 105 -2.51 4.40 4.98
N ALA A 106 -1.17 4.33 4.90
CA ALA A 106 -0.42 4.91 3.80
C ALA A 106 -0.80 4.25 2.46
N ALA A 107 -0.85 2.92 2.43
CA ALA A 107 -1.27 2.16 1.25
C ALA A 107 -2.69 2.54 0.81
N ARG A 108 -3.65 2.55 1.75
CA ARG A 108 -5.04 2.93 1.44
C ARG A 108 -5.14 4.36 0.89
N GLN A 109 -4.46 5.32 1.51
CA GLN A 109 -4.46 6.71 1.02
C GLN A 109 -3.89 6.83 -0.40
N ALA A 110 -2.82 6.08 -0.71
CA ALA A 110 -2.25 6.07 -2.05
C ALA A 110 -3.19 5.41 -3.08
N LEU A 111 -3.88 4.33 -2.70
CA LEU A 111 -4.89 3.69 -3.55
C LEU A 111 -6.08 4.62 -3.81
N GLU A 112 -6.57 5.34 -2.80
CA GLU A 112 -7.63 6.35 -2.92
C GLU A 112 -7.19 7.51 -3.82
N ALA A 113 -6.01 8.07 -3.57
CA ALA A 113 -5.47 9.18 -4.36
C ALA A 113 -5.24 8.78 -5.83
N GLY A 114 -4.87 7.52 -6.08
CA GLY A 114 -4.77 6.95 -7.43
C GLY A 114 -6.10 6.58 -8.08
N GLY A 115 -7.23 6.73 -7.37
CA GLY A 115 -8.57 6.38 -7.88
C GLY A 115 -8.82 4.88 -8.01
N TYR A 116 -8.03 4.04 -7.34
CA TYR A 116 -8.15 2.58 -7.40
C TYR A 116 -9.20 2.03 -6.45
N ILE A 117 -9.57 2.81 -5.43
CA ILE A 117 -10.68 2.53 -4.52
C ILE A 117 -11.50 3.79 -4.29
N THR A 118 -12.81 3.63 -4.19
CA THR A 118 -13.73 4.71 -3.83
C THR A 118 -13.99 4.68 -2.33
N ASP A 119 -13.79 5.80 -1.66
CA ASP A 119 -14.11 5.95 -0.24
C ASP A 119 -15.62 5.78 0.00
N GLN A 120 -16.02 4.61 0.49
CA GLN A 120 -17.40 4.29 0.84
C GLN A 120 -17.93 5.16 2.00
N THR A 121 -17.06 5.92 2.70
CA THR A 121 -17.47 6.78 3.83
C THR A 121 -18.05 8.13 3.41
N LYS A 122 -17.92 8.53 2.13
CA LYS A 122 -18.53 9.77 1.61
C LYS A 122 -20.01 9.65 1.22
N THR A 123 -20.55 8.44 1.11
CA THR A 123 -21.92 8.23 0.60
C THR A 123 -23.02 8.47 1.65
N THR A 124 -22.69 8.55 2.95
CA THR A 124 -23.69 8.63 4.04
C THR A 124 -23.95 10.03 4.62
N ALA A 125 -23.26 11.07 4.14
CA ALA A 125 -23.35 12.42 4.74
C ALA A 125 -24.51 13.30 4.21
N THR A 126 -25.25 12.91 3.16
CA THR A 126 -26.22 13.81 2.48
C THR A 126 -27.71 13.54 2.75
N LYS A 127 -28.09 12.68 3.71
CA LYS A 127 -29.51 12.45 4.06
C LYS A 127 -29.83 12.73 5.53
N LYS A 128 -29.63 13.97 5.98
CA LYS A 128 -30.39 14.55 7.09
C LYS A 128 -30.58 16.04 6.82
N THR A 129 -31.80 16.44 6.43
CA THR A 129 -32.63 17.50 7.06
C THR A 129 -33.70 18.00 6.07
N SER A 130 -34.95 17.58 6.27
CA SER A 130 -36.13 18.40 6.00
C SER A 130 -37.33 17.73 6.67
N ARG A 131 -37.50 18.00 7.96
CA ARG A 131 -38.82 17.93 8.60
C ARG A 131 -39.58 19.19 8.17
N LYS A 132 -40.76 19.02 7.60
CA LYS A 132 -41.85 19.98 7.66
C LYS A 132 -43.13 19.20 7.91
#